data_AF-G4MXZ5-F1
#
_entry.id   AF-G4MXZ5-F1
#
_cell.length_a   1.000
_cell.length_b   1.000
_cell.length_c   1.000
_cell.angle_alpha   90.00
_cell.angle_beta   90.00
_cell.angle_gamma   90.00
#
_symmetry.space_group_name_H-M   'P 1'
#
loop_
_entity.id
_entity.type
_entity.pdbx_description
1 polymer ?
#
loop_
_entity_poly.entity_id
_entity_poly.type
_entity_poly.pdbx_seq_one_letter_code
_entity_poly.pdbx_strand_id
1 'polypeptide(L)'
;MYCQTPLLWLNGKPGSGKSVLASLIIEEARKLPDISVAFFYCNESDPATRDFVAIARSILAQLLAQDDSLLLHLEHRMSTPTGKAPQAVLSDMKLAKELLTVALRSRKTYIILDGIDECDRNQRKEICRWYREVVEGLPRLKYDEIRCLFISQDDGVGRKDLSSLSTLRLTPESNLEDIKAFSKHWQGQIERRFDSVKKHNLDFTEIVAARSQGMFIFARCVFEELYNQPSGQAVLDEWREDRFPKDLEDLYERILLRIIGTGTANQQDASKKLLSWIAVARRPLRWYEIQASYSINLDDETINTEEGRLRGTAKDHCASFVDVRADQTVSFVHGTVKSSSSSSSII
;
A
#
# COMPACT_ATOMS: atom_id res chain seq x y z
N MET A 1 -4.20 -11.03 -31.95
CA MET A 1 -4.00 -9.57 -31.87
C MET A 1 -2.91 -9.34 -30.83
N TYR A 2 -1.71 -8.92 -31.23
CA TYR A 2 -0.59 -8.72 -30.30
C TYR A 2 -0.81 -7.41 -29.52
N CYS A 3 -0.64 -7.44 -28.20
CA CYS A 3 -0.64 -6.20 -27.41
C CYS A 3 0.59 -5.39 -27.80
N GLN A 4 0.40 -4.18 -28.34
CA GLN A 4 1.51 -3.31 -28.77
C GLN A 4 2.18 -2.57 -27.61
N THR A 5 1.62 -2.65 -26.40
CA THR A 5 2.08 -1.91 -25.21
C THR A 5 2.49 -2.89 -24.10
N PRO A 6 3.71 -3.45 -24.17
CA PRO A 6 4.22 -4.39 -23.16
C PRO A 6 4.53 -3.72 -21.82
N LEU A 7 4.79 -2.40 -21.83
CA LEU A 7 5.05 -1.62 -20.62
C LEU A 7 3.92 -0.61 -20.42
N LEU A 8 3.25 -0.70 -19.27
CA LEU A 8 2.15 0.19 -18.89
C LEU A 8 2.49 0.88 -17.58
N TRP A 9 2.19 2.17 -17.50
CA TRP A 9 2.24 2.94 -16.28
C TRP A 9 0.82 3.27 -15.81
N LEU A 10 0.41 2.69 -14.69
CA LEU A 10 -0.83 3.04 -14.00
C LEU A 10 -0.53 4.06 -12.93
N ASN A 11 -1.17 5.22 -13.01
CA ASN A 11 -1.01 6.27 -12.00
C ASN A 11 -2.34 6.83 -11.53
N GLY A 12 -2.29 7.49 -10.39
CA GLY A 12 -3.45 8.09 -9.76
C GLY A 12 -3.05 8.74 -8.45
N LYS A 13 -3.92 9.61 -7.93
CA LYS A 13 -3.66 10.30 -6.67
C LYS A 13 -3.50 9.34 -5.49
N PRO A 14 -2.87 9.75 -4.37
CA PRO A 14 -2.88 8.98 -3.13
C PRO A 14 -4.29 8.54 -2.72
N GLY A 15 -4.43 7.36 -2.11
CA GLY A 15 -5.73 6.86 -1.63
C GLY A 15 -6.75 6.45 -2.69
N SER A 16 -6.40 6.46 -3.99
CA SER A 16 -7.28 6.10 -5.11
C SER A 16 -7.48 4.59 -5.35
N GLY A 17 -6.93 3.72 -4.48
CA GLY A 17 -7.11 2.26 -4.60
C GLY A 17 -6.10 1.54 -5.50
N LYS A 18 -5.02 2.21 -5.94
CA LYS A 18 -3.96 1.63 -6.79
C LYS A 18 -3.43 0.27 -6.31
N SER A 19 -3.06 0.14 -5.04
CA SER A 19 -2.51 -1.12 -4.49
C SER A 19 -3.55 -2.24 -4.38
N VAL A 20 -4.82 -1.88 -4.14
CA VAL A 20 -5.94 -2.84 -4.19
C VAL A 20 -6.14 -3.32 -5.62
N LEU A 21 -6.13 -2.40 -6.59
CA LEU A 21 -6.21 -2.73 -8.01
C LEU A 21 -5.01 -3.59 -8.46
N ALA A 22 -3.80 -3.30 -7.96
CA ALA A 22 -2.61 -4.12 -8.20
C ALA A 22 -2.83 -5.57 -7.74
N SER A 23 -3.35 -5.74 -6.53
CA SER A 23 -3.65 -7.06 -5.95
C SER A 23 -4.69 -7.82 -6.80
N LEU A 24 -5.78 -7.14 -7.20
CA LEU A 24 -6.79 -7.73 -8.09
C LEU A 24 -6.20 -8.13 -9.45
N ILE A 25 -5.35 -7.29 -10.05
CA ILE A 25 -4.68 -7.61 -11.31
C ILE A 25 -3.78 -8.84 -11.15
N ILE A 26 -3.04 -8.95 -10.05
CA ILE A 26 -2.19 -10.11 -9.77
C ILE A 26 -3.04 -11.39 -9.63
N GLU A 27 -4.16 -11.32 -8.90
CA GLU A 27 -5.08 -12.45 -8.73
C GLU A 27 -5.69 -12.90 -10.06
N GLU A 28 -6.16 -11.98 -10.90
CA GLU A 28 -6.70 -12.32 -12.21
C GLU A 28 -5.62 -12.82 -13.17
N ALA A 29 -4.43 -12.23 -13.16
CA ALA A 29 -3.32 -12.67 -14.00
C ALA A 29 -2.88 -14.11 -13.68
N ARG A 30 -2.90 -14.51 -12.40
CA ARG A 30 -2.55 -15.88 -11.97
C ARG A 30 -3.54 -16.94 -12.45
N LYS A 31 -4.75 -16.56 -12.83
CA LYS A 31 -5.75 -17.48 -13.40
C LYS A 31 -5.50 -17.77 -14.87
N LEU A 32 -4.65 -16.98 -15.54
CA LEU A 32 -4.36 -17.18 -16.96
C LEU A 32 -3.44 -18.40 -17.14
N PRO A 33 -3.74 -19.28 -18.12
CA PRO A 33 -2.88 -20.41 -18.40
C PRO A 33 -1.57 -19.95 -19.03
N ASP A 34 -0.51 -20.71 -18.76
CA ASP A 34 0.81 -20.57 -19.39
C ASP A 34 1.54 -19.25 -19.20
N ILE A 35 1.25 -18.54 -18.10
CA ILE A 35 1.88 -17.27 -17.76
C ILE A 35 2.47 -17.35 -16.35
N SER A 36 3.74 -16.97 -16.21
CA SER A 36 4.35 -16.73 -14.90
C SER A 36 3.98 -15.33 -14.41
N VAL A 37 3.58 -15.19 -13.16
CA VAL A 37 3.22 -13.89 -12.57
C VAL A 37 4.16 -13.60 -11.40
N ALA A 38 4.81 -12.44 -11.45
CA ALA A 38 5.65 -11.97 -10.36
C ALA A 38 5.29 -10.52 -10.03
N PHE A 39 5.49 -10.14 -8.76
CA PHE A 39 5.14 -8.79 -8.32
C PHE A 39 6.05 -8.31 -7.21
N PHE A 40 6.08 -6.99 -7.02
CA PHE A 40 6.82 -6.37 -5.93
C PHE A 40 6.10 -5.12 -5.45
N TYR A 41 6.02 -4.96 -4.13
CA TYR A 41 5.50 -3.76 -3.48
C TYR A 41 6.68 -2.97 -2.93
N CYS A 42 7.01 -1.87 -3.58
CA CYS A 42 8.03 -0.93 -3.10
C CYS A 42 7.52 -0.23 -1.86
N ASN A 43 8.39 -0.03 -0.87
CA ASN A 43 8.04 0.60 0.39
C ASN A 43 9.09 1.63 0.87
N GLU A 44 8.70 2.90 0.95
CA GLU A 44 9.56 4.01 1.42
C GLU A 44 9.88 3.94 2.92
N SER A 45 9.29 3.00 3.65
CA SER A 45 9.63 2.74 5.06
C SER A 45 10.55 1.52 5.22
N ASP A 46 10.81 0.76 4.15
CA ASP A 46 11.72 -0.38 4.17
C ASP A 46 12.87 -0.19 3.15
N PRO A 47 14.09 0.15 3.61
CA PRO A 47 15.25 0.31 2.73
C PRO A 47 15.53 -0.91 1.85
N ALA A 48 15.14 -2.11 2.29
CA ALA A 48 15.32 -3.34 1.52
C ALA A 48 14.37 -3.46 0.32
N THR A 49 13.51 -2.47 0.06
CA THR A 49 12.50 -2.50 -1.00
C THR A 49 12.60 -1.35 -2.02
N ARG A 50 13.74 -0.64 -2.04
CA ARG A 50 13.87 0.62 -2.80
C ARG A 50 14.89 0.60 -3.94
N ASP A 51 15.66 -0.47 -4.08
CA ASP A 51 16.68 -0.61 -5.12
C ASP A 51 16.35 -1.72 -6.13
N PHE A 52 17.00 -1.63 -7.29
CA PHE A 52 16.82 -2.59 -8.37
C PHE A 52 17.14 -4.04 -7.95
N VAL A 53 18.19 -4.24 -7.14
CA VAL A 53 18.68 -5.58 -6.79
C VAL A 53 17.69 -6.29 -5.87
N ALA A 54 17.08 -5.57 -4.94
CA ALA A 54 16.00 -6.07 -4.10
C ALA A 54 14.79 -6.52 -4.93
N ILE A 55 14.33 -5.67 -5.87
CA ILE A 55 13.24 -6.00 -6.79
C ILE A 55 13.61 -7.24 -7.59
N ALA A 56 14.79 -7.25 -8.23
CA ALA A 56 15.24 -8.35 -9.07
C ALA A 56 15.32 -9.66 -8.30
N ARG A 57 15.84 -9.64 -7.06
CA ARG A 57 15.93 -10.83 -6.20
C ARG A 57 14.55 -11.41 -5.89
N SER A 58 13.59 -10.57 -5.54
CA SER A 58 12.22 -11.02 -5.23
C SER A 58 11.49 -11.55 -6.46
N ILE A 59 11.59 -10.86 -7.59
CA ILE A 59 11.00 -11.32 -8.86
C ILE A 59 11.64 -12.65 -9.29
N LEU A 60 12.98 -12.76 -9.24
CA LEU A 60 13.68 -14.02 -9.53
C LEU A 60 13.19 -15.17 -8.65
N ALA A 61 13.11 -14.96 -7.33
CA ALA A 61 12.63 -15.99 -6.41
C ALA A 61 11.21 -16.46 -6.75
N GLN A 62 10.31 -15.52 -7.10
CA GLN A 62 8.95 -15.86 -7.50
C GLN A 62 8.88 -16.63 -8.82
N LEU A 63 9.68 -16.26 -9.81
CA LEU A 63 9.72 -16.95 -11.11
C LEU A 63 10.33 -18.34 -11.00
N LEU A 64 11.39 -18.49 -10.20
CA LEU A 64 12.02 -19.78 -9.91
C LEU A 64 11.06 -20.75 -9.23
N ALA A 65 10.23 -20.27 -8.31
CA ALA A 65 9.22 -21.09 -7.65
C ALA A 65 8.06 -21.53 -8.57
N GLN A 66 7.97 -20.97 -9.79
CA GLN A 66 6.94 -21.30 -10.78
C GLN A 66 7.47 -22.19 -11.92
N ASP A 67 8.79 -22.40 -12.01
CA ASP A 67 9.43 -23.12 -13.12
C ASP A 67 10.74 -23.80 -12.67
N ASP A 68 10.64 -25.10 -12.37
CA ASP A 68 11.80 -25.92 -11.97
C ASP A 68 12.89 -25.99 -13.06
N SER A 69 12.51 -25.86 -14.35
CA SER A 69 13.48 -25.91 -15.45
C SER A 69 14.36 -24.66 -15.48
N LEU A 70 13.80 -23.51 -15.11
CA LEU A 70 14.54 -22.26 -14.97
C LEU A 70 15.56 -22.35 -13.83
N LEU A 71 15.21 -23.01 -12.71
CA LEU A 71 16.12 -23.21 -11.58
C LEU A 71 17.35 -24.00 -12.00
N LEU A 72 17.16 -25.15 -12.65
CA LEU A 72 18.26 -25.98 -13.15
C LEU A 72 19.15 -25.23 -14.16
N HIS A 73 18.53 -24.45 -15.04
CA HIS A 73 19.26 -23.65 -16.03
C HIS A 73 20.12 -22.54 -15.40
N LEU A 74 19.58 -21.85 -14.39
CA LEU A 74 20.33 -20.82 -13.66
C LEU A 74 21.42 -21.44 -12.79
N GLU A 75 21.16 -22.57 -12.13
CA GLU A 75 22.17 -23.31 -11.35
C GLU A 75 23.36 -23.74 -12.22
N HIS A 76 23.09 -24.30 -13.40
CA HIS A 76 24.15 -24.67 -14.35
C HIS A 76 24.97 -23.46 -14.81
N ARG A 77 24.33 -22.29 -15.04
CA ARG A 77 25.04 -21.06 -15.41
C ARG A 77 25.86 -20.46 -14.27
N MET A 78 25.40 -20.62 -13.03
CA MET A 78 26.06 -20.11 -11.83
C MET A 78 27.16 -21.05 -11.33
N SER A 79 27.18 -22.30 -11.78
CA SER A 79 28.22 -23.28 -11.48
C SER A 79 29.54 -22.88 -12.15
N THR A 80 30.38 -22.15 -11.43
CA THR A 80 31.74 -21.82 -11.90
C THR A 80 32.67 -23.04 -11.79
N PRO A 81 33.62 -23.23 -12.73
CA PRO A 81 34.63 -24.29 -12.63
C PRO A 81 35.57 -24.14 -11.41
N THR A 82 35.54 -22.98 -10.74
CA THR A 82 36.50 -22.60 -9.69
C THR A 82 36.05 -22.97 -8.27
N GLY A 83 34.89 -23.63 -8.11
CA GLY A 83 34.44 -24.18 -6.83
C GLY A 83 34.21 -23.16 -5.71
N LYS A 84 34.16 -21.86 -6.04
CA LYS A 84 33.83 -20.82 -5.05
C LYS A 84 32.35 -20.94 -4.72
N ALA A 85 32.05 -21.10 -3.42
CA ALA A 85 30.68 -21.08 -2.93
C ALA A 85 29.96 -19.81 -3.43
N PRO A 86 28.75 -19.92 -3.99
CA PRO A 86 27.98 -18.73 -4.37
C PRO A 86 27.87 -17.80 -3.15
N GLN A 87 28.02 -16.48 -3.36
CA GLN A 87 27.62 -15.55 -2.32
C GLN A 87 26.15 -15.83 -1.95
N ALA A 88 25.85 -15.94 -0.66
CA ALA A 88 24.52 -16.31 -0.18
C ALA A 88 23.42 -15.31 -0.58
N VAL A 89 23.79 -14.09 -1.00
CA VAL A 89 22.86 -13.03 -1.36
C VAL A 89 23.28 -12.39 -2.68
N LEU A 90 22.33 -12.35 -3.64
CA LEU A 90 22.47 -11.58 -4.87
C LEU A 90 22.51 -10.08 -4.54
N SER A 91 23.70 -9.50 -4.68
CA SER A 91 24.02 -8.09 -4.39
C SER A 91 24.57 -7.33 -5.60
N ASP A 92 25.16 -8.03 -6.57
CA ASP A 92 25.69 -7.41 -7.79
C ASP A 92 24.58 -7.09 -8.80
N MET A 93 24.47 -5.81 -9.17
CA MET A 93 23.41 -5.33 -10.07
C MET A 93 23.56 -5.91 -11.48
N LYS A 94 24.78 -6.09 -11.98
CA LYS A 94 25.01 -6.61 -13.34
C LYS A 94 24.55 -8.07 -13.43
N LEU A 95 24.97 -8.90 -12.48
CA LEU A 95 24.53 -10.28 -12.35
C LEU A 95 23.01 -10.36 -12.14
N ALA A 96 22.42 -9.50 -11.33
CA ALA A 96 20.97 -9.47 -11.13
C ALA A 96 20.21 -9.19 -12.43
N LYS A 97 20.69 -8.24 -13.24
CA LYS A 97 20.14 -7.96 -14.58
C LYS A 97 20.29 -9.15 -15.52
N GLU A 98 21.44 -9.80 -15.53
CA GLU A 98 21.70 -10.96 -16.39
C GLU A 98 20.76 -12.13 -16.04
N LEU A 99 20.70 -12.50 -14.76
CA LEU A 99 19.83 -13.59 -14.29
C LEU A 99 18.36 -13.29 -14.54
N LEU A 100 17.90 -12.08 -14.21
CA LEU A 100 16.51 -11.70 -14.42
C LEU A 100 16.16 -11.66 -15.92
N THR A 101 17.07 -11.20 -16.79
CA THR A 101 16.85 -11.25 -18.25
C THR A 101 16.63 -12.68 -18.74
N VAL A 102 17.42 -13.65 -18.24
CA VAL A 102 17.26 -15.06 -18.59
C VAL A 102 15.91 -15.60 -18.11
N ALA A 103 15.54 -15.30 -16.87
CA ALA A 103 14.26 -15.70 -16.28
C ALA A 103 13.07 -15.13 -17.05
N LEU A 104 13.08 -13.84 -17.39
CA LEU A 104 11.97 -13.22 -18.11
C LEU A 104 11.82 -13.71 -19.55
N ARG A 105 12.88 -14.26 -20.15
CA ARG A 105 12.86 -14.80 -21.51
C ARG A 105 12.55 -16.30 -21.58
N SER A 106 12.47 -17.00 -20.44
CA SER A 106 12.19 -18.44 -20.45
C SER A 106 10.72 -18.75 -20.75
N ARG A 107 9.80 -17.91 -20.23
CA ARG A 107 8.36 -18.07 -20.39
C ARG A 107 7.66 -16.72 -20.47
N LYS A 108 6.44 -16.73 -21.01
CA LYS A 108 5.55 -15.58 -20.93
C LYS A 108 5.35 -15.16 -19.48
N THR A 109 5.67 -13.91 -19.16
CA THR A 109 5.79 -13.40 -17.79
C THR A 109 5.12 -12.05 -17.64
N TYR A 110 4.25 -11.91 -16.65
CA TYR A 110 3.62 -10.64 -16.26
C TYR A 110 4.19 -10.17 -14.92
N ILE A 111 4.58 -8.90 -14.88
CA ILE A 111 5.26 -8.29 -13.75
C ILE A 111 4.47 -7.08 -13.29
N ILE A 112 4.19 -7.01 -11.99
CA ILE A 112 3.47 -5.89 -11.37
C ILE A 112 4.38 -5.26 -10.33
N LEU A 113 4.76 -3.99 -10.52
CA LEU A 113 5.59 -3.24 -9.59
C LEU A 113 4.75 -2.09 -9.03
N ASP A 114 4.33 -2.21 -7.77
CA ASP A 114 3.52 -1.20 -7.09
C ASP A 114 4.36 -0.32 -6.16
N GLY A 115 4.05 0.98 -6.15
CA GLY A 115 4.75 1.99 -5.38
C GLY A 115 6.13 2.38 -5.94
N ILE A 116 6.37 2.32 -7.26
CA ILE A 116 7.72 2.61 -7.80
C ILE A 116 8.19 4.06 -7.55
N ASP A 117 7.29 4.98 -7.18
CA ASP A 117 7.62 6.31 -6.67
C ASP A 117 8.30 6.31 -5.29
N GLU A 118 8.19 5.22 -4.54
CA GLU A 118 8.84 5.03 -3.24
C GLU A 118 10.30 4.55 -3.35
N CYS A 119 10.76 4.23 -4.57
CA CYS A 119 12.16 3.99 -4.87
C CYS A 119 12.92 5.31 -5.04
N ASP A 120 14.22 5.29 -4.75
CA ASP A 120 15.10 6.41 -5.09
C ASP A 120 14.99 6.75 -6.57
N ARG A 121 14.96 8.05 -6.90
CA ARG A 121 14.72 8.51 -8.27
C ARG A 121 15.66 7.87 -9.31
N ASN A 122 16.93 7.70 -8.96
CA ASN A 122 17.91 7.06 -9.83
C ASN A 122 17.60 5.58 -10.05
N GLN A 123 17.19 4.87 -8.99
CA GLN A 123 16.75 3.47 -9.07
C GLN A 123 15.49 3.35 -9.92
N ARG A 124 14.48 4.20 -9.70
CA ARG A 124 13.25 4.22 -10.53
C ARG A 124 13.55 4.34 -12.02
N LYS A 125 14.40 5.30 -12.40
CA LYS A 125 14.82 5.49 -13.80
C LYS A 125 15.54 4.26 -14.34
N GLU A 126 16.43 3.68 -13.55
CA GLU A 126 17.19 2.50 -13.93
C GLU A 126 16.29 1.28 -14.14
N ILE A 127 15.37 1.03 -13.21
CA ILE A 127 14.35 -0.03 -13.31
C ILE A 127 13.58 0.11 -14.62
N CYS A 128 13.03 1.29 -14.88
CA CYS A 128 12.20 1.52 -16.06
C CYS A 128 12.99 1.45 -17.38
N ARG A 129 14.22 1.97 -17.38
CA ARG A 129 15.14 1.85 -18.51
C ARG A 129 15.45 0.37 -18.80
N TRP A 130 15.82 -0.38 -17.77
CA TRP A 130 16.20 -1.79 -17.92
C TRP A 130 15.04 -2.64 -18.46
N TYR A 131 13.83 -2.51 -17.91
CA TYR A 131 12.65 -3.22 -18.43
C TYR A 131 12.35 -2.88 -19.89
N ARG A 132 12.55 -1.61 -20.28
CA ARG A 132 12.43 -1.18 -21.68
C ARG A 132 13.44 -1.87 -22.57
N GLU A 133 14.72 -1.84 -22.20
CA GLU A 133 15.80 -2.50 -22.95
C GLU A 133 15.56 -4.01 -23.10
N VAL A 134 15.07 -4.67 -22.04
CA VAL A 134 14.74 -6.10 -22.08
C VAL A 134 13.65 -6.41 -23.11
N VAL A 135 12.58 -5.61 -23.11
CA VAL A 135 11.42 -5.78 -23.99
C VAL A 135 11.75 -5.39 -25.44
N GLU A 136 12.45 -4.28 -25.65
CA GLU A 136 12.90 -3.83 -26.99
C GLU A 136 13.91 -4.79 -27.61
N GLY A 137 14.68 -5.50 -26.77
CA GLY A 137 15.58 -6.56 -27.21
C GLY A 137 14.89 -7.88 -27.58
N LEU A 138 13.56 -8.01 -27.45
CA LEU A 138 12.84 -9.21 -27.87
C LEU A 138 12.62 -9.20 -29.40
N PRO A 139 12.55 -10.38 -30.05
CA PRO A 139 12.05 -10.48 -31.41
C PRO A 139 10.61 -9.94 -31.50
N ARG A 140 10.25 -9.26 -32.60
CA ARG A 140 8.90 -8.66 -32.79
C ARG A 140 7.72 -9.60 -32.48
N LEU A 141 7.86 -10.89 -32.81
CA LEU A 141 6.84 -11.92 -32.59
C LEU A 141 6.66 -12.32 -31.11
N LYS A 142 7.58 -11.88 -30.24
CA LYS A 142 7.63 -12.20 -28.80
C LYS A 142 7.39 -10.97 -27.91
N TYR A 143 7.01 -9.82 -28.48
CA TYR A 143 6.80 -8.59 -27.70
C TYR A 143 5.72 -8.72 -26.63
N ASP A 144 4.78 -9.68 -26.77
CA ASP A 144 3.75 -9.93 -25.78
C ASP A 144 4.15 -10.99 -24.73
N GLU A 145 5.36 -11.56 -24.81
CA GLU A 145 5.88 -12.53 -23.85
C GLU A 145 6.23 -11.87 -22.51
N ILE A 146 6.69 -10.62 -22.50
CA ILE A 146 7.01 -9.90 -21.25
C ILE A 146 6.07 -8.70 -21.14
N ARG A 147 5.31 -8.63 -20.04
CA ARG A 147 4.51 -7.45 -19.70
C ARG A 147 4.90 -6.92 -18.33
N CYS A 148 5.05 -5.61 -18.22
CA CYS A 148 5.32 -4.95 -16.95
C CYS A 148 4.32 -3.82 -16.72
N LEU A 149 3.67 -3.87 -15.55
CA LEU A 149 2.81 -2.84 -15.04
C LEU A 149 3.55 -2.11 -13.91
N PHE A 150 3.88 -0.86 -14.17
CA PHE A 150 4.41 0.06 -13.16
C PHE A 150 3.24 0.81 -12.55
N ILE A 151 3.15 0.83 -11.22
CA ILE A 151 2.11 1.55 -10.49
C ILE A 151 2.77 2.56 -9.58
N SER A 152 2.31 3.82 -9.65
CA SER A 152 2.83 4.89 -8.81
C SER A 152 1.81 5.97 -8.56
N GLN A 153 2.14 6.91 -7.68
CA GLN A 153 1.44 8.18 -7.66
C GLN A 153 1.60 8.95 -8.97
N ASP A 154 0.61 9.79 -9.27
CA ASP A 154 0.66 10.75 -10.36
C ASP A 154 1.37 12.04 -9.91
N ASP A 155 2.70 11.97 -9.76
CA ASP A 155 3.54 13.08 -9.33
C ASP A 155 4.32 13.73 -10.50
N GLY A 156 4.75 14.98 -10.32
CA GLY A 156 5.48 15.71 -11.36
C GLY A 156 6.82 15.06 -11.74
N VAL A 157 7.43 14.29 -10.83
CA VAL A 157 8.70 13.60 -11.08
C VAL A 157 8.46 12.30 -11.85
N GLY A 158 7.48 11.49 -11.46
CA GLY A 158 7.07 10.27 -12.15
C GLY A 158 6.63 10.53 -13.58
N ARG A 159 5.85 11.61 -13.82
CA ARG A 159 5.48 12.02 -15.20
C ARG A 159 6.68 12.25 -16.10
N LYS A 160 7.78 12.79 -15.57
CA LYS A 160 9.01 13.01 -16.36
C LYS A 160 9.73 11.68 -16.58
N ASP A 161 9.92 10.91 -15.50
CA ASP A 161 10.73 9.71 -15.49
C ASP A 161 10.06 8.53 -16.25
N LEU A 162 8.72 8.52 -16.36
CA LEU A 162 7.90 7.47 -16.99
C LEU A 162 7.17 7.94 -18.26
N SER A 163 7.46 9.16 -18.74
CA SER A 163 6.81 9.81 -19.91
C SER A 163 6.77 8.98 -21.20
N SER A 164 7.70 8.04 -21.36
CA SER A 164 7.80 7.18 -22.55
C SER A 164 6.96 5.91 -22.45
N LEU A 165 6.32 5.65 -21.31
CA LEU A 165 5.44 4.49 -21.13
C LEU A 165 4.01 4.84 -21.52
N SER A 166 3.29 3.85 -22.06
CA SER A 166 1.83 3.97 -22.21
C SER A 166 1.23 4.16 -20.83
N THR A 167 0.24 5.05 -20.71
CA THR A 167 -0.24 5.49 -19.41
C THR A 167 -1.73 5.22 -19.24
N LEU A 168 -2.10 4.63 -18.10
CA LEU A 168 -3.47 4.52 -17.61
C LEU A 168 -3.59 5.39 -16.36
N ARG A 169 -4.50 6.37 -16.38
CA ARG A 169 -4.68 7.29 -15.25
C ARG A 169 -5.99 7.02 -14.55
N LEU A 170 -5.93 6.73 -13.25
CA LEU A 170 -7.10 6.72 -12.37
C LEU A 170 -7.46 8.17 -12.03
N THR A 171 -8.62 8.60 -12.51
CA THR A 171 -9.19 9.92 -12.24
C THR A 171 -10.34 9.81 -11.23
N PRO A 172 -10.79 10.93 -10.64
CA PRO A 172 -11.99 10.91 -9.81
C PRO A 172 -13.20 10.30 -10.51
N GLU A 173 -13.35 10.58 -11.80
CA GLU A 173 -14.45 10.09 -12.63
C GLU A 173 -14.34 8.59 -12.88
N SER A 174 -13.13 8.06 -13.10
CA SER A 174 -12.95 6.61 -13.31
C SER A 174 -13.29 5.79 -12.06
N ASN A 175 -13.10 6.36 -10.88
CA ASN A 175 -13.37 5.69 -9.60
C ASN A 175 -14.79 5.96 -9.07
N LEU A 176 -15.56 6.87 -9.67
CA LEU A 176 -16.82 7.36 -9.10
C LEU A 176 -17.81 6.22 -8.86
N GLU A 177 -18.05 5.39 -9.87
CA GLU A 177 -19.02 4.29 -9.78
C GLU A 177 -18.55 3.18 -8.82
N ASP A 178 -17.25 2.89 -8.79
CA ASP A 178 -16.70 1.91 -7.85
C ASP A 178 -16.82 2.41 -6.40
N ILE A 179 -16.60 3.71 -6.15
CA ILE A 179 -16.80 4.31 -4.84
C ILE A 179 -18.28 4.33 -4.48
N LYS A 180 -19.20 4.57 -5.43
CA LYS A 180 -20.65 4.43 -5.18
C LYS A 180 -21.03 3.01 -4.80
N ALA A 181 -20.50 2.00 -5.51
CA ALA A 181 -20.74 0.60 -5.19
C ALA A 181 -20.21 0.23 -3.80
N PHE A 182 -18.99 0.67 -3.47
CA PHE A 182 -18.40 0.53 -2.14
C PHE A 182 -19.25 1.21 -1.06
N SER A 183 -19.67 2.45 -1.31
CA SER A 183 -20.52 3.23 -0.40
C SER A 183 -21.87 2.56 -0.16
N LYS A 184 -22.49 2.02 -1.21
CA LYS A 184 -23.76 1.29 -1.12
C LYS A 184 -23.62 0.01 -0.30
N HIS A 185 -22.49 -0.69 -0.42
CA HIS A 185 -22.20 -1.83 0.43
C HIS A 185 -22.18 -1.42 1.91
N TRP A 186 -21.46 -0.36 2.25
CA TRP A 186 -21.36 0.16 3.62
C TRP A 186 -22.68 0.71 4.15
N GLN A 187 -23.43 1.46 3.34
CA GLN A 187 -24.78 1.92 3.63
C GLN A 187 -25.64 0.76 4.15
N GLY A 188 -25.63 -0.38 3.44
CA GLY A 188 -26.37 -1.57 3.85
C GLY A 188 -25.91 -2.16 5.19
N GLN A 189 -24.62 -2.07 5.53
CA GLN A 189 -24.10 -2.54 6.83
C GLN A 189 -24.55 -1.62 7.97
N ILE A 190 -24.47 -0.30 7.77
CA ILE A 190 -24.87 0.69 8.76
C ILE A 190 -26.38 0.60 9.00
N GLU A 191 -27.17 0.45 7.94
CA GLU A 191 -28.62 0.26 8.00
C GLU A 191 -29.06 -1.00 8.76
N ARG A 192 -28.26 -2.07 8.74
CA ARG A 192 -28.51 -3.28 9.54
C ARG A 192 -28.17 -3.09 11.01
N ARG A 193 -27.22 -2.21 11.30
CA ARG A 193 -26.75 -1.93 12.66
C ARG A 193 -27.62 -0.87 13.35
N PHE A 194 -28.11 0.11 12.61
CA PHE A 194 -28.85 1.26 13.14
C PHE A 194 -30.15 1.48 12.35
N ASP A 195 -31.28 1.03 12.91
CA ASP A 195 -32.61 1.22 12.31
C ASP A 195 -32.97 2.70 12.05
N SER A 196 -32.38 3.63 12.82
CA SER A 196 -32.58 5.08 12.64
C SER A 196 -32.22 5.54 11.23
N VAL A 197 -31.18 4.97 10.61
CA VAL A 197 -30.72 5.34 9.27
C VAL A 197 -31.81 5.06 8.24
N LYS A 198 -32.46 3.88 8.31
CA LYS A 198 -33.61 3.55 7.47
C LYS A 198 -34.83 4.42 7.78
N LYS A 199 -35.14 4.61 9.07
CA LYS A 199 -36.31 5.40 9.51
C LYS A 199 -36.26 6.86 9.04
N HIS A 200 -35.06 7.43 9.00
CA HIS A 200 -34.83 8.80 8.53
C HIS A 200 -34.50 8.89 7.04
N ASN A 201 -34.51 7.76 6.32
CA ASN A 201 -34.19 7.65 4.89
C ASN A 201 -32.86 8.34 4.52
N LEU A 202 -31.83 8.12 5.35
CA LEU A 202 -30.49 8.67 5.11
C LEU A 202 -29.78 7.87 4.02
N ASP A 203 -29.22 8.57 3.05
CA ASP A 203 -28.36 8.00 2.02
C ASP A 203 -27.01 8.72 2.00
N PHE A 204 -25.96 8.01 2.41
CA PHE A 204 -24.61 8.54 2.45
C PHE A 204 -23.89 8.41 1.09
N THR A 205 -24.44 7.62 0.17
CA THR A 205 -23.74 7.11 -1.02
C THR A 205 -23.25 8.24 -1.94
N GLU A 206 -24.16 9.09 -2.39
CA GLU A 206 -23.84 10.15 -3.36
C GLU A 206 -22.93 11.22 -2.77
N ILE A 207 -23.20 11.64 -1.53
CA ILE A 207 -22.40 12.68 -0.84
C ILE A 207 -20.99 12.17 -0.55
N VAL A 208 -20.84 10.94 -0.05
CA VAL A 208 -19.52 10.35 0.20
C VAL A 208 -18.75 10.16 -1.11
N ALA A 209 -19.39 9.66 -2.15
CA ALA A 209 -18.76 9.49 -3.46
C ALA A 209 -18.29 10.83 -4.02
N ALA A 210 -19.12 11.87 -3.97
CA ALA A 210 -18.77 13.21 -4.42
C ALA A 210 -17.60 13.82 -3.61
N ARG A 211 -17.67 13.78 -2.27
CA ARG A 211 -16.63 14.35 -1.40
C ARG A 211 -15.33 13.57 -1.39
N SER A 212 -15.35 12.28 -1.71
CA SER A 212 -14.14 11.46 -1.84
C SER A 212 -13.19 11.99 -2.92
N GLN A 213 -13.74 12.69 -3.92
CA GLN A 213 -13.03 13.13 -5.12
C GLN A 213 -12.24 11.97 -5.77
N GLY A 214 -12.67 10.70 -5.66
CA GLY A 214 -11.92 9.54 -6.18
C GLY A 214 -10.98 8.84 -5.18
N MET A 215 -11.01 9.20 -3.90
CA MET A 215 -10.24 8.55 -2.84
C MET A 215 -11.09 7.54 -2.06
N PHE A 216 -10.81 6.25 -2.24
CA PHE A 216 -11.41 5.20 -1.41
C PHE A 216 -11.09 5.38 0.08
N ILE A 217 -9.92 5.96 0.41
CA ILE A 217 -9.54 6.14 1.81
C ILE A 217 -10.48 7.07 2.57
N PHE A 218 -10.95 8.14 1.92
CA PHE A 218 -11.96 9.05 2.48
C PHE A 218 -13.26 8.29 2.74
N ALA A 219 -13.78 7.59 1.72
CA ALA A 219 -15.02 6.84 1.84
C ALA A 219 -14.94 5.79 2.95
N ARG A 220 -13.86 5.00 2.98
CA ARG A 220 -13.63 3.98 4.00
C ARG A 220 -13.61 4.57 5.41
N CYS A 221 -12.82 5.63 5.63
CA CYS A 221 -12.75 6.28 6.93
C CYS A 221 -14.14 6.80 7.35
N VAL A 222 -14.85 7.53 6.49
CA VAL A 222 -16.20 8.01 6.80
C VAL A 222 -17.13 6.87 7.22
N PHE A 223 -17.19 5.77 6.46
CA PHE A 223 -18.09 4.68 6.80
C PHE A 223 -17.69 3.91 8.05
N GLU A 224 -16.39 3.73 8.30
CA GLU A 224 -15.91 3.17 9.57
C GLU A 224 -16.31 4.07 10.75
N GLU A 225 -16.23 5.39 10.59
CA GLU A 225 -16.62 6.37 11.60
C GLU A 225 -18.13 6.34 11.89
N LEU A 226 -18.98 6.22 10.86
CA LEU A 226 -20.42 6.08 11.02
C LEU A 226 -20.80 4.72 11.61
N TYR A 227 -20.14 3.63 11.18
CA TYR A 227 -20.44 2.28 11.65
C TYR A 227 -20.10 2.07 13.13
N ASN A 228 -19.02 2.71 13.60
CA ASN A 228 -18.53 2.59 14.97
C ASN A 228 -19.22 3.51 15.98
N GLN A 229 -20.25 4.27 15.56
CA GLN A 229 -21.01 5.10 16.49
C GLN A 229 -21.70 4.26 17.59
N PRO A 230 -21.81 4.79 18.82
CA PRO A 230 -22.37 4.04 19.94
C PRO A 230 -23.89 3.87 19.84
N SER A 231 -24.57 4.70 19.04
CA SER A 231 -26.03 4.65 18.87
C SER A 231 -26.47 5.19 17.52
N GLY A 232 -27.68 4.83 17.11
CA GLY A 232 -28.29 5.38 15.90
C GLY A 232 -28.48 6.90 15.96
N GLN A 233 -28.70 7.48 17.14
CA GLN A 233 -28.77 8.94 17.31
C GLN A 233 -27.41 9.60 17.06
N ALA A 234 -26.32 8.98 17.51
CA ALA A 234 -24.97 9.48 17.26
C ALA A 234 -24.62 9.45 15.76
N VAL A 235 -25.11 8.47 14.99
CA VAL A 235 -25.01 8.47 13.52
C VAL A 235 -25.74 9.69 12.92
N LEU A 236 -26.96 9.99 13.37
CA LEU A 236 -27.71 11.15 12.90
C LEU A 236 -26.98 12.47 13.21
N ASP A 237 -26.35 12.55 14.38
CA ASP A 237 -25.62 13.75 14.81
C ASP A 237 -24.32 13.93 14.01
N GLU A 238 -23.61 12.84 13.70
CA GLU A 238 -22.40 12.86 12.86
C GLU A 238 -22.71 13.21 11.40
N TRP A 239 -23.91 12.84 10.91
CA TRP A 239 -24.35 13.11 9.55
C TRP A 239 -24.81 14.56 9.31
N ARG A 240 -24.87 15.41 10.33
CA ARG A 240 -25.26 16.82 10.16
C ARG A 240 -24.23 17.57 9.30
N GLU A 241 -24.68 18.53 8.50
CA GLU A 241 -23.82 19.22 7.52
C GLU A 241 -22.61 19.94 8.16
N ASP A 242 -22.75 20.45 9.38
CA ASP A 242 -21.69 21.07 10.17
C ASP A 242 -20.69 20.05 10.74
N ARG A 243 -21.12 18.80 10.91
CA ARG A 243 -20.31 17.71 11.47
C ARG A 243 -19.72 16.76 10.43
N PHE A 244 -20.35 16.66 9.28
CA PHE A 244 -19.91 15.72 8.26
C PHE A 244 -18.68 16.26 7.51
N PRO A 245 -17.58 15.47 7.41
CA PRO A 245 -16.31 15.96 6.90
C PRO A 245 -16.39 16.41 5.45
N LYS A 246 -15.76 17.54 5.14
CA LYS A 246 -15.75 18.15 3.80
C LYS A 246 -14.76 17.48 2.85
N ASP A 247 -13.61 17.11 3.38
CA ASP A 247 -12.50 16.49 2.68
C ASP A 247 -11.70 15.58 3.64
N LEU A 248 -10.59 15.03 3.15
CA LEU A 248 -9.78 14.08 3.91
C LEU A 248 -9.05 14.74 5.08
N GLU A 249 -8.59 15.97 4.89
CA GLU A 249 -7.94 16.78 5.92
C GLU A 249 -8.88 17.04 7.10
N ASP A 250 -10.10 17.51 6.83
CA ASP A 250 -11.16 17.74 7.83
C ASP A 250 -11.53 16.43 8.56
N LEU A 251 -11.64 15.32 7.83
CA LEU A 251 -11.88 14.00 8.43
C LEU A 251 -10.76 13.59 9.38
N TYR A 252 -9.49 13.76 9.00
CA TYR A 252 -8.35 13.41 9.84
C TYR A 252 -8.22 14.31 11.06
N GLU A 253 -8.44 15.61 10.91
CA GLU A 253 -8.46 16.54 12.05
C GLU A 253 -9.51 16.12 13.08
N ARG A 254 -10.73 15.79 12.64
CA ARG A 254 -11.80 15.32 13.52
C ARG A 254 -11.44 14.01 14.23
N ILE A 255 -10.91 13.04 13.50
CA ILE A 255 -10.49 11.75 14.08
C ILE A 255 -9.40 11.98 15.14
N LEU A 256 -8.39 12.80 14.84
CA LEU A 256 -7.31 13.13 15.78
C LEU A 256 -7.82 13.86 17.01
N LEU A 257 -8.64 14.90 16.83
CA LEU A 257 -9.24 15.65 17.94
C LEU A 257 -10.06 14.74 18.84
N ARG A 258 -10.76 13.75 18.28
CA ARG A 258 -11.49 12.77 19.08
C ARG A 258 -10.54 11.82 19.80
N ILE A 259 -9.55 11.23 19.12
CA ILE A 259 -8.56 10.33 19.74
C ILE A 259 -7.84 11.01 20.92
N ILE A 260 -7.47 12.27 20.73
CA ILE A 260 -6.68 13.04 21.71
C ILE A 260 -7.57 13.72 22.75
N GLY A 261 -8.81 14.07 22.42
CA GLY A 261 -9.72 14.84 23.27
C GLY A 261 -10.76 14.03 24.03
N THR A 262 -10.95 12.75 23.69
CA THR A 262 -11.91 11.87 24.37
C THR A 262 -11.21 10.80 25.20
N GLY A 263 -11.87 10.27 26.23
CA GLY A 263 -11.32 9.25 27.12
C GLY A 263 -10.57 9.82 28.33
N THR A 264 -9.98 8.90 29.11
CA THR A 264 -9.16 9.23 30.28
C THR A 264 -7.78 9.75 29.89
N ALA A 265 -7.09 10.47 30.79
CA ALA A 265 -5.73 10.94 30.54
C ALA A 265 -4.77 9.81 30.09
N ASN A 266 -4.93 8.61 30.65
CA ASN A 266 -4.13 7.44 30.29
C ASN A 266 -4.42 6.94 28.87
N GLN A 267 -5.69 6.99 28.41
CA GLN A 267 -6.05 6.61 27.03
C GLN A 267 -5.52 7.62 26.01
N GLN A 268 -5.56 8.90 26.36
CA GLN A 268 -5.02 9.97 25.53
C GLN A 268 -3.48 9.87 25.42
N ASP A 269 -2.78 9.63 26.53
CA ASP A 269 -1.33 9.40 26.54
C ASP A 269 -0.94 8.16 25.70
N ALA A 270 -1.67 7.05 25.86
CA ALA A 270 -1.47 5.86 25.05
C ALA A 270 -1.58 6.12 23.55
N SER A 271 -2.64 6.82 23.16
CA SER A 271 -2.90 7.14 21.76
C SER A 271 -1.84 8.08 21.19
N LYS A 272 -1.45 9.13 21.94
CA LYS A 272 -0.37 10.04 21.55
C LYS A 272 0.95 9.30 21.35
N LYS A 273 1.40 8.54 22.34
CA LYS A 273 2.66 7.77 22.27
C LYS A 273 2.68 6.82 21.08
N LEU A 274 1.58 6.08 20.85
CA LEU A 274 1.43 5.21 19.70
C LEU A 274 1.61 5.99 18.38
N LEU A 275 0.87 7.08 18.20
CA LEU A 275 0.95 7.92 17.00
C LEU A 275 2.35 8.52 16.81
N SER A 276 2.97 9.01 17.89
CA SER A 276 4.34 9.54 17.88
C SER A 276 5.34 8.48 17.42
N TRP A 277 5.30 7.27 17.99
CA TRP A 277 6.22 6.20 17.62
C TRP A 277 6.10 5.79 16.16
N ILE A 278 4.87 5.65 15.64
CA ILE A 278 4.66 5.31 14.22
C ILE A 278 5.16 6.45 13.31
N ALA A 279 5.00 7.71 13.71
CA ALA A 279 5.45 8.85 12.93
C ALA A 279 6.98 8.93 12.82
N VAL A 280 7.70 8.69 13.93
CA VAL A 280 9.15 8.93 14.01
C VAL A 280 10.00 7.66 13.83
N ALA A 281 9.38 6.48 13.84
CA ALA A 281 10.12 5.23 13.68
C ALA A 281 10.84 5.15 12.32
N ARG A 282 12.08 4.65 12.36
CA ARG A 282 12.91 4.45 11.16
C ARG A 282 12.41 3.35 10.22
N ARG A 283 11.61 2.43 10.76
CA ARG A 283 10.95 1.34 10.02
C ARG A 283 9.55 1.12 10.60
N PRO A 284 8.65 0.44 9.90
CA PRO A 284 7.37 0.03 10.46
C PRO A 284 7.59 -0.79 11.74
N LEU A 285 6.82 -0.46 12.79
CA LEU A 285 6.86 -1.15 14.07
C LEU A 285 5.77 -2.20 14.10
N ARG A 286 6.08 -3.38 14.63
CA ARG A 286 5.08 -4.41 14.92
C ARG A 286 4.29 -4.03 16.17
N TRP A 287 3.04 -4.48 16.24
CA TRP A 287 2.17 -4.16 17.37
C TRP A 287 2.79 -4.54 18.72
N TYR A 288 3.41 -5.73 18.81
CA TYR A 288 4.08 -6.14 20.05
C TYR A 288 5.27 -5.24 20.43
N GLU A 289 5.94 -4.62 19.46
CA GLU A 289 7.05 -3.68 19.71
C GLU A 289 6.50 -2.41 20.36
N ILE A 290 5.37 -1.89 19.84
CA ILE A 290 4.66 -0.75 20.44
C ILE A 290 4.19 -1.08 21.86
N GLN A 291 3.59 -2.27 22.06
CA GLN A 291 3.15 -2.71 23.39
C GLN A 291 4.30 -2.83 24.38
N ALA A 292 5.46 -3.31 23.93
CA ALA A 292 6.67 -3.39 24.76
C ALA A 292 7.24 -2.00 25.06
N SER A 293 7.31 -1.10 24.08
CA SER A 293 7.74 0.28 24.28
C SER A 293 6.88 1.02 25.30
N TYR A 294 5.57 0.77 25.33
CA TYR A 294 4.67 1.36 26.32
C TYR A 294 4.90 0.87 27.76
N SER A 295 5.47 -0.33 27.92
CA SER A 295 5.80 -0.88 29.24
C SER A 295 7.10 -0.35 29.86
N ILE A 296 7.83 0.51 29.13
CA ILE A 296 9.11 1.09 29.56
C ILE A 296 8.86 2.51 30.06
N ASN A 297 9.26 2.79 31.29
CA ASN A 297 9.33 4.15 31.82
C ASN A 297 10.81 4.58 31.81
N LEU A 298 11.13 5.57 30.98
CA LEU A 298 12.50 6.09 30.84
C LEU A 298 12.91 7.00 32.00
N ASP A 299 11.96 7.66 32.66
CA ASP A 299 12.26 8.57 33.78
C ASP A 299 12.64 7.78 35.03
N ASP A 300 11.95 6.66 35.26
CA ASP A 300 12.17 5.78 36.41
C ASP A 300 13.15 4.63 36.12
N GLU A 301 13.63 4.51 34.88
CA GLU A 301 14.45 3.40 34.38
C GLU A 301 13.85 2.00 34.67
N THR A 302 12.52 1.87 34.60
CA THR A 302 11.80 0.62 34.91
C THR A 302 11.09 0.02 33.71
N ILE A 303 10.85 -1.30 33.78
CA ILE A 303 10.07 -2.04 32.79
C ILE A 303 8.98 -2.85 33.52
N ASN A 304 7.71 -2.56 33.23
CA ASN A 304 6.58 -3.30 33.77
C ASN A 304 5.98 -4.22 32.70
N THR A 305 6.61 -5.38 32.48
CA THR A 305 6.18 -6.30 31.40
C THR A 305 4.86 -7.03 31.67
N GLU A 306 4.42 -7.12 32.92
CA GLU A 306 3.20 -7.85 33.31
C GLU A 306 1.95 -6.98 33.13
N GLU A 307 1.96 -5.76 33.66
CA GLU A 307 0.79 -4.86 33.67
C GLU A 307 1.00 -3.55 32.88
N GLY A 308 2.23 -3.24 32.48
CA GLY A 308 2.56 -2.01 31.74
C GLY A 308 2.37 -2.11 30.23
N ARG A 309 2.02 -3.28 29.68
CA ARG A 309 1.79 -3.45 28.24
C ARG A 309 0.46 -2.83 27.83
N LEU A 310 0.48 -2.13 26.70
CA LEU A 310 -0.73 -1.58 26.11
C LEU A 310 -1.71 -2.71 25.73
N ARG A 311 -2.94 -2.66 26.25
CA ARG A 311 -3.99 -3.67 26.00
C ARG A 311 -4.82 -3.31 24.76
N GLY A 312 -5.54 -4.29 24.21
CA GLY A 312 -6.34 -4.10 23.00
C GLY A 312 -5.52 -4.09 21.72
N THR A 313 -6.09 -3.50 20.67
CA THR A 313 -5.52 -3.39 19.33
C THR A 313 -5.12 -1.95 19.01
N ALA A 314 -4.26 -1.75 18.01
CA ALA A 314 -3.93 -0.40 17.55
C ALA A 314 -5.16 0.41 17.12
N LYS A 315 -6.20 -0.25 16.58
CA LYS A 315 -7.46 0.39 16.20
C LYS A 315 -8.31 0.79 17.40
N ASP A 316 -8.20 0.11 18.53
CA ASP A 316 -8.90 0.52 19.75
C ASP A 316 -8.36 1.86 20.30
N HIS A 317 -7.06 2.13 20.09
CA HIS A 317 -6.41 3.37 20.52
C HIS A 317 -6.49 4.49 19.49
N CYS A 318 -6.39 4.16 18.19
CA CYS A 318 -6.24 5.17 17.14
C CYS A 318 -7.28 5.06 16.02
N ALA A 319 -8.37 4.31 16.24
CA ALA A 319 -9.52 4.20 15.33
C ALA A 319 -9.10 3.93 13.86
N SER A 320 -9.78 4.58 12.92
CA SER A 320 -9.54 4.49 11.47
C SER A 320 -8.25 5.21 11.00
N PHE A 321 -7.47 5.78 11.93
CA PHE A 321 -6.25 6.55 11.66
C PHE A 321 -5.02 5.68 11.41
N VAL A 322 -5.04 4.45 11.93
CA VAL A 322 -3.97 3.46 11.78
C VAL A 322 -4.51 2.18 11.17
N ASP A 323 -3.65 1.44 10.49
CA ASP A 323 -3.94 0.09 10.04
C ASP A 323 -2.88 -0.90 10.54
N VAL A 324 -3.28 -2.17 10.64
CA VAL A 324 -2.40 -3.28 11.02
C VAL A 324 -2.28 -4.20 9.83
N ARG A 325 -1.07 -4.35 9.30
CA ARG A 325 -0.77 -5.23 8.16
C ARG A 325 -0.75 -6.69 8.59
N ALA A 326 -0.76 -7.60 7.62
CA ALA A 326 -0.75 -9.05 7.87
C ALA A 326 0.47 -9.51 8.70
N ASP A 327 1.62 -8.85 8.55
CA ASP A 327 2.84 -9.11 9.32
C ASP A 327 2.87 -8.44 10.71
N GLN A 328 1.71 -7.93 11.15
CA GLN A 328 1.49 -7.22 12.41
C GLN A 328 2.19 -5.86 12.51
N THR A 329 2.71 -5.32 11.41
CA THR A 329 3.20 -3.93 11.41
C THR A 329 2.06 -2.94 11.45
N VAL A 330 2.23 -1.88 12.25
CA VAL A 330 1.26 -0.80 12.39
C VAL A 330 1.76 0.40 11.60
N SER A 331 0.89 0.96 10.76
CA SER A 331 1.18 2.14 9.95
C SER A 331 0.02 3.10 9.92
N PHE A 332 0.27 4.36 9.59
CA PHE A 332 -0.82 5.27 9.25
C PHE A 332 -1.61 4.75 8.07
N VAL A 333 -2.90 5.03 8.09
CA VAL A 333 -3.84 4.62 7.04
C VAL A 333 -3.56 5.31 5.70
N HIS A 334 -2.86 6.44 5.73
CA HIS A 334 -2.47 7.19 4.55
C HIS A 334 -1.19 8.00 4.78
N GLY A 335 -0.33 8.13 3.76
CA GLY A 335 0.94 8.85 3.87
C GLY A 335 0.82 10.33 4.24
N THR A 336 -0.27 11.01 3.85
CA THR A 336 -0.49 12.43 4.21
C THR A 336 -0.68 12.64 5.72
N VAL A 337 -1.07 11.61 6.45
CA VAL A 337 -1.13 11.64 7.91
C VAL A 337 0.26 11.85 8.50
N LYS A 338 1.30 11.26 7.89
CA LYS A 338 2.68 11.46 8.34
C LYS A 338 3.15 12.90 8.12
N SER A 339 2.75 13.54 7.01
CA SER A 339 3.06 14.95 6.76
C SER A 339 2.28 15.93 7.64
N SER A 340 1.00 15.64 7.94
CA SER A 340 0.19 16.50 8.83
C SER A 340 0.62 16.36 10.29
N SER A 341 0.87 15.14 10.77
CA SER A 341 1.42 14.88 12.13
C SER A 341 2.79 15.52 12.36
N SER A 342 3.62 15.67 11.33
CA SER A 342 4.92 16.35 11.44
C SER A 342 4.80 17.88 11.42
N SER A 343 3.69 18.43 10.92
CA SER A 343 3.49 19.88 10.72
C SER A 343 2.58 20.51 11.79
N SER A 344 1.68 19.71 12.37
CA SER A 344 0.77 20.13 13.42
C SER A 344 1.45 19.93 14.78
N SER A 345 1.49 20.98 15.62
CA SER A 345 1.95 20.94 17.02
C SER A 345 1.04 20.10 17.95
N ILE A 346 0.37 19.08 17.41
CA ILE A 346 -0.69 18.28 18.04
C ILE A 346 -0.14 16.93 18.56
N ILE A 347 1.03 16.49 18.07
CA ILE A 347 1.73 15.27 18.52
C ILE A 347 3.04 15.64 19.22
#